data_AF-A0A1F9A8K7-F1
#
_entry.id   AF-A0A1F9A8K7-F1
#
_cell.length_a   1.000
_cell.length_b   1.000
_cell.length_c   1.000
_cell.angle_alpha   90.00
_cell.angle_beta   90.00
_cell.angle_gamma   90.00
#
_symmetry.space_group_name_H-M   'P 1'
#
loop_
_entity.id
_entity.type
_entity.pdbx_description
1 polymer ?
#
loop_
_entity_poly.entity_id
_entity_poly.type
_entity_poly.pdbx_seq_one_letter_code
_entity_poly.pdbx_strand_id
1 'polypeptide(L)' 'MFYNDTAVQGNIPNLMCAYAFCGADHMLLGTDFPMAHSDLVKETIRSVNEMPIPDAEKNKIFEENARQILKLPI' A
#
# COMPACT_ATOMS: atom_id res chain seq x y z
N MET A 1 -17.12 5.40 -0.74
CA MET A 1 -15.98 4.88 -1.52
C MET A 1 -15.03 4.20 -0.55
N PHE A 2 -14.49 3.03 -0.89
CA PHE A 2 -13.62 2.25 0.01
C PHE A 2 -12.15 2.37 -0.40
N TYR A 3 -11.25 2.24 0.57
CA TYR A 3 -9.80 2.13 0.36
C TYR A 3 -9.35 0.77 0.87
N ASN A 4 -8.32 0.20 0.24
CA ASN A 4 -7.75 -1.10 0.60
C ASN A 4 -6.30 -0.91 1.01
N ASP A 5 -5.88 -1.51 2.11
CA ASP A 5 -4.49 -1.44 2.53
C ASP A 5 -3.62 -2.57 1.95
N THR A 6 -2.31 -2.46 2.17
CA THR A 6 -1.29 -3.40 1.68
C THR A 6 -0.93 -4.51 2.66
N ALA A 7 -1.70 -4.75 3.73
CA ALA A 7 -1.35 -5.69 4.81
C ALA A 7 -1.57 -7.17 4.39
N VAL A 8 -0.95 -7.56 3.27
CA VAL A 8 -1.01 -8.90 2.66
C VAL A 8 0.30 -9.68 2.79
N GLN A 9 1.10 -9.36 3.81
CA GLN A 9 2.34 -10.06 4.20
C GLN A 9 3.36 -10.17 3.05
N GLY A 10 3.56 -9.08 2.30
CA GLY A 10 4.57 -9.01 1.23
C GLY A 10 4.19 -9.70 -0.08
N ASN A 11 2.94 -10.16 -0.24
CA ASN A 11 2.49 -10.88 -1.43
C ASN A 11 2.20 -9.94 -2.62
N ILE A 12 3.17 -9.80 -3.53
CA ILE A 12 3.07 -8.94 -4.72
C ILE A 12 1.89 -9.32 -5.64
N PRO A 13 1.63 -10.61 -5.97
CA PRO A 13 0.44 -10.99 -6.75
C PRO A 13 -0.88 -10.49 -6.15
N ASN A 14 -1.04 -10.54 -4.82
CA ASN A 14 -2.23 -10.01 -4.16
C ASN A 14 -2.34 -8.48 -4.31
N LEU A 15 -1.21 -7.77 -4.18
CA LEU A 15 -1.16 -6.33 -4.42
C LEU A 15 -1.54 -5.97 -5.87
N MET A 16 -1.06 -6.75 -6.86
CA MET A 16 -1.40 -6.53 -8.26
C MET A 16 -2.86 -6.85 -8.58
N CYS A 17 -3.46 -7.83 -7.89
CA CYS A 17 -4.89 -8.11 -7.97
C CYS A 17 -5.71 -6.92 -7.42
N ALA A 18 -5.34 -6.41 -6.24
CA ALA A 18 -5.97 -5.23 -5.65
C ALA A 18 -5.81 -4.00 -6.57
N TYR A 19 -4.61 -3.76 -7.08
CA TYR A 19 -4.31 -2.68 -8.00
C TYR A 19 -5.16 -2.75 -9.27
N ALA A 20 -5.27 -3.93 -9.89
CA ALA A 20 -6.11 -4.12 -11.08
C ALA A 20 -7.60 -3.91 -10.80
N PHE A 21 -8.06 -4.18 -9.58
CA PHE A 21 -9.45 -4.05 -9.19
C PHE A 21 -9.85 -2.62 -8.79
N CYS A 22 -9.06 -1.96 -7.93
CA CYS A 22 -9.41 -0.67 -7.35
C CYS A 22 -8.54 0.52 -7.82
N GLY A 23 -7.41 0.26 -8.48
CA GLY A 23 -6.46 1.28 -8.91
C GLY A 23 -5.62 1.84 -7.76
N ALA A 24 -4.50 2.50 -8.10
CA ALA A 24 -3.59 3.07 -7.12
C ALA A 24 -4.23 4.17 -6.25
N ASP A 25 -5.21 4.93 -6.76
CA ASP A 25 -5.91 6.00 -6.01
C ASP A 25 -6.76 5.47 -4.83
N HIS A 26 -6.99 4.17 -4.77
CA HIS A 26 -7.79 3.51 -3.72
C HIS A 26 -6.99 2.50 -2.88
N MET A 27 -5.67 2.57 -2.93
CA MET A 27 -4.77 1.73 -2.15
C MET A 27 -3.98 2.57 -1.12
N LEU A 28 -3.71 2.00 0.06
CA LEU A 28 -2.96 2.63 1.15
C LEU A 28 -1.87 1.70 1.67
N LEU A 29 -0.72 2.23 2.08
CA LEU A 29 0.22 1.45 2.87
C LEU A 29 -0.41 1.11 4.23
N GLY A 30 -0.49 -0.19 4.53
CA GLY A 30 -0.86 -0.73 5.83
C GLY A 30 0.00 -1.93 6.15
N THR A 31 0.43 -2.05 7.42
CA THR A 31 1.44 -3.05 7.83
C THR A 31 0.96 -3.99 8.93
N ASP A 32 -0.20 -3.72 9.55
CA ASP A 32 -0.73 -4.46 10.69
C ASP A 32 0.18 -4.50 11.94
N PHE A 33 1.16 -3.60 12.07
CA PHE A 33 1.96 -3.51 13.30
C PHE A 33 1.08 -3.08 14.50
N PRO A 34 1.19 -3.73 15.69
CA PRO A 34 2.17 -4.74 16.09
C PRO A 34 1.73 -6.21 15.91
N MET A 35 0.57 -6.48 15.31
CA MET A 35 0.16 -7.85 15.01
C MET A 35 1.11 -8.51 14.01
N ALA A 36 1.54 -7.74 13.00
CA ALA A 36 2.68 -8.10 12.15
C ALA A 36 4.01 -7.81 12.86
N HIS A 37 4.91 -8.80 12.83
CA HIS A 37 6.29 -8.66 13.30
C HIS A 37 7.09 -7.68 12.44
N SER A 38 8.18 -7.15 12.97
CA SER A 38 9.04 -6.16 12.29
C SER A 38 9.53 -6.59 10.90
N ASP A 39 9.82 -7.88 10.69
CA ASP A 39 10.24 -8.36 9.38
C ASP A 39 9.09 -8.38 8.37
N LEU A 40 7.86 -8.67 8.79
CA LEU A 40 6.68 -8.58 7.91
C LEU A 40 6.35 -7.13 7.54
N VAL A 41 6.63 -6.17 8.42
CA VAL A 41 6.53 -4.74 8.10
C VAL A 41 7.49 -4.39 6.96
N LYS A 42 8.75 -4.85 7.03
CA LYS A 42 9.75 -4.65 5.97
C LYS A 42 9.32 -5.33 4.66
N GLU A 43 8.82 -6.56 4.73
CA GLU A 43 8.33 -7.29 3.56
C GLU A 43 7.15 -6.60 2.89
N THR A 44 6.24 -6.01 3.66
CA THR A 44 5.14 -5.20 3.13
C THR A 44 5.69 -4.00 2.34
N ILE A 45 6.61 -3.23 2.93
CA ILE A 45 7.22 -2.07 2.26
C ILE A 45 8.00 -2.51 1.01
N ARG A 46 8.77 -3.60 1.09
CA ARG A 46 9.50 -4.18 -0.05
C ARG A 46 8.54 -4.54 -1.19
N SER A 47 7.44 -5.22 -0.87
CA SER A 47 6.48 -5.68 -1.87
C SER A 47 5.80 -4.54 -2.64
N VAL A 48 5.47 -3.43 -1.98
CA VAL A 48 4.92 -2.24 -2.65
C VAL A 48 5.97 -1.61 -3.58
N ASN A 49 7.24 -1.54 -3.16
CA ASN A 49 8.33 -1.03 -4.00
C ASN A 49 8.56 -1.89 -5.27
N GLU A 50 8.42 -3.20 -5.14
CA GLU A 50 8.61 -4.18 -6.22
C GLU A 50 7.38 -4.38 -7.11
N MET A 51 6.25 -3.72 -6.82
CA MET A 51 5.10 -3.74 -7.73
C MET A 51 5.51 -3.21 -9.11
N PRO A 52 5.18 -3.92 -10.22
CA PRO A 52 5.46 -3.48 -11.58
C PRO A 52 4.49 -2.38 -12.05
N ILE A 53 4.44 -1.27 -11.33
CA ILE A 53 3.63 -0.07 -11.62
C ILE A 53 4.53 1.19 -11.60
N PRO A 54 4.10 2.31 -12.21
CA PRO A 54 4.85 3.57 -12.17
C PRO A 54 5.15 4.05 -10.74
N ASP A 55 6.30 4.66 -10.53
CA ASP A 55 6.68 5.15 -9.19
C ASP A 55 5.74 6.23 -8.66
N ALA A 56 5.15 7.04 -9.55
CA ALA A 56 4.10 8.00 -9.17
C ALA A 56 2.88 7.32 -8.53
N GLU A 57 2.55 6.10 -8.95
CA GLU A 57 1.45 5.35 -8.36
C GLU A 57 1.84 4.67 -7.04
N LYS A 58 3.10 4.23 -6.91
CA LYS A 58 3.63 3.78 -5.62
C LYS A 58 3.58 4.91 -4.58
N ASN A 59 3.90 6.15 -4.98
CA ASN A 59 3.81 7.32 -4.10
C ASN A 59 2.39 7.57 -3.59
N LYS A 60 1.37 7.34 -4.44
CA LYS A 60 -0.03 7.40 -4.00
C LYS A 60 -0.32 6.41 -2.89
N ILE A 61 0.13 5.16 -3.05
CA ILE A 61 -0.06 4.08 -2.08
C ILE A 61 0.71 4.38 -0.79
N PHE A 62 1.95 4.83 -0.89
CA PHE A 62 2.81 5.12 0.27
C PHE A 62 2.31 6.30 1.10
N GLU A 63 1.78 7.35 0.48
CA GLU A 63 1.65 8.64 1.15
C GLU A 63 0.45 9.47 0.67
N GLU A 64 0.32 9.75 -0.63
CA GLU A 64 -0.59 10.81 -1.10
C GLU A 64 -2.05 10.52 -0.74
N ASN A 65 -2.48 9.27 -0.94
CA ASN A 65 -3.84 8.84 -0.61
C ASN A 65 -4.11 8.93 0.90
N ALA A 66 -3.13 8.53 1.73
CA ALA A 66 -3.23 8.61 3.18
C ALA A 66 -3.32 10.07 3.64
N ARG A 67 -2.49 10.96 3.07
CA ARG A 67 -2.55 12.40 3.36
C ARG A 67 -3.91 12.99 2.99
N GLN A 68 -4.45 12.65 1.82
CA GLN A 68 -5.73 13.15 1.37
C GLN A 68 -6.89 12.69 2.26
N ILE A 69 -6.99 11.38 2.54
CA ILE A 69 -8.13 10.83 3.27
C ILE A 69 -8.07 11.13 4.77
N LEU A 70 -6.87 11.16 5.35
CA LEU A 70 -6.65 11.45 6.76
C LEU A 70 -6.44 12.94 7.04
N LYS A 71 -6.45 13.79 6.00
CA LYS A 71 -6.24 15.25 6.07
C LYS A 71 -4.92 15.62 6.77
N LEU A 72 -3.85 14.92 6.42
CA LEU A 72 -2.52 15.20 6.95
C LEU A 72 -1.95 16.45 6.26
N PRO A 73 -1.02 17.18 6.91
CA PRO A 73 -0.32 18.31 6.30
C PRO A 73 0.38 17.90 4.99
N ILE A 74 0.63 18.86 4.10
CA ILE A 74 1.45 18.68 2.90
C ILE A 74 2.87 19.16 3.21
#